data_AF-O49049-F1
#
_entry.id   AF-O49049-F1
#
_cell.length_a   1.000
_cell.length_b   1.000
_cell.length_c   1.000
_cell.angle_alpha   90.00
_cell.angle_beta   90.00
_cell.angle_gamma   90.00
#
_symmetry.space_group_name_H-M   'P 1'
#
loop_
_entity.id
_entity.type
_entity.pdbx_description
1 polymer ?
#
loop_
_entity_poly.entity_id
_entity_poly.type
_entity_poly.pdbx_seq_one_letter_code
_entity_poly.pdbx_strand_id
1 'polypeptide(L)'
;ASAQQPLNQQAPPPPTSFASQLQHTLGQQQFCDPTLIDRGLQHADKRRRDWIDVDALNEDDTQACSAYAVPIFEHLREAELVRRPNALYPEAFQTDVNAKMRAILVDWLVEVAEEYKLCADTLYLSVNYIDRFLSIHPVQRSNLQLVGIACMWIASKYEEIYP
;
A
#
# COMPACT_ATOMS: atom_id res chain seq x y z
N ALA A 1 68.23 5.13 -1.79
CA ALA A 1 67.23 4.07 -1.53
C ALA A 1 65.88 4.75 -1.39
N SER A 2 64.96 4.46 -2.31
CA SER A 2 63.49 4.59 -2.17
C SER A 2 62.89 4.20 -3.52
N ALA A 3 62.57 2.91 -3.66
CA ALA A 3 61.83 2.38 -4.80
C ALA A 3 60.35 2.72 -4.63
N GLN A 4 59.78 3.49 -5.56
CA GLN A 4 58.33 3.68 -5.65
C GLN A 4 57.78 2.63 -6.62
N GLN A 5 56.92 1.74 -6.10
CA GLN A 5 56.14 0.78 -6.88
C GLN A 5 55.03 1.51 -7.67
N PRO A 6 54.62 1.00 -8.85
CA PRO A 6 53.50 1.58 -9.58
C PRO A 6 52.16 1.23 -8.92
N LEU A 7 51.28 2.23 -8.88
CA LEU A 7 49.92 2.19 -8.35
C LEU A 7 49.06 1.22 -9.19
N ASN A 8 48.55 0.17 -8.56
CA ASN A 8 47.63 -0.81 -9.13
C ASN A 8 46.33 -0.10 -9.57
N GLN A 9 46.12 0.07 -10.88
CA GLN A 9 44.85 0.58 -11.43
C GLN A 9 43.84 -0.58 -11.50
N GLN A 10 43.01 -0.69 -10.47
CA GLN A 10 41.88 -1.61 -10.47
C GLN A 10 40.70 -0.88 -11.13
N ALA A 11 40.23 -1.39 -12.28
CA ALA A 11 39.08 -0.84 -13.00
C ALA A 11 37.83 -0.85 -12.09
N PRO A 12 36.96 0.17 -12.18
CA PRO A 12 35.72 0.19 -11.39
C PRO A 12 34.84 -1.01 -11.75
N PRO A 13 34.14 -1.63 -10.78
CA PRO A 13 33.24 -2.75 -11.05
C PRO A 13 32.11 -2.30 -12.00
N PRO A 14 31.61 -3.20 -12.86
CA PRO A 14 30.54 -2.87 -13.80
C PRO A 14 29.28 -2.42 -13.05
N PRO A 15 28.50 -1.48 -13.61
CA PRO A 15 27.27 -1.01 -12.97
C PRO A 15 26.30 -2.16 -12.80
N THR A 16 26.00 -2.51 -11.55
CA THR A 16 24.98 -3.49 -11.20
C THR A 16 23.65 -3.02 -11.78
N SER A 17 22.96 -3.88 -12.54
CA SER A 17 21.66 -3.58 -13.14
C SER A 17 20.69 -2.99 -12.11
N PHE A 18 19.99 -1.91 -12.48
CA PHE A 18 18.94 -1.28 -11.67
C PHE A 18 17.87 -2.29 -11.20
N ALA A 19 17.61 -3.33 -12.00
CA ALA A 19 16.73 -4.45 -11.62
C ALA A 19 17.25 -5.23 -10.41
N SER A 20 18.56 -5.40 -10.28
CA SER A 20 19.21 -6.08 -9.15
C SER A 20 19.21 -5.21 -7.89
N GLN A 21 19.36 -3.88 -8.04
CA GLN A 21 19.25 -2.93 -6.92
C GLN A 21 17.80 -2.80 -6.42
N LEU A 22 16.81 -2.81 -7.31
CA LEU A 22 15.40 -2.85 -6.94
C LEU A 22 15.05 -4.13 -6.16
N GLN A 23 15.49 -5.31 -6.61
CA GLN A 23 15.24 -6.57 -5.90
C GLN A 23 15.84 -6.59 -4.48
N HIS A 24 17.04 -6.03 -4.31
CA HIS A 24 17.70 -5.98 -3.00
C HIS A 24 17.07 -4.96 -2.04
N THR A 25 16.50 -3.88 -2.59
CA THR A 25 15.86 -2.80 -1.82
C THR A 25 14.42 -3.14 -1.45
N LEU A 26 13.70 -3.84 -2.33
CA LEU A 26 12.37 -4.41 -2.05
C LEU A 26 12.40 -5.49 -0.96
N GLY A 27 13.53 -6.20 -0.80
CA GLY A 27 13.72 -7.20 0.25
C GLY A 27 14.02 -6.63 1.64
N GLN A 28 14.32 -5.33 1.78
CA GLN A 28 14.74 -4.71 3.06
C GLN A 28 13.71 -3.76 3.68
N GLN A 29 12.50 -3.63 3.11
CA GLN A 29 11.46 -2.76 3.69
C GLN A 29 10.73 -3.45 4.86
N GLN A 30 11.39 -3.46 6.01
CA GLN A 30 10.91 -4.04 7.28
C GLN A 30 9.63 -3.40 7.84
N PHE A 31 9.21 -2.23 7.35
CA PHE A 31 7.96 -1.60 7.79
C PHE A 31 6.71 -2.09 7.04
N CYS A 32 6.88 -2.80 5.92
CA CYS A 32 5.77 -3.24 5.08
C CYS A 32 5.70 -4.77 4.93
N ASP A 33 6.55 -5.54 5.59
CA ASP A 33 6.57 -7.00 5.48
C ASP A 33 5.38 -7.63 6.24
N PRO A 34 4.35 -8.18 5.55
CA PRO A 34 3.23 -8.84 6.21
C PRO A 34 3.65 -10.09 6.99
N THR A 35 4.82 -10.67 6.66
CA THR A 35 5.36 -11.82 7.38
C THR A 35 5.88 -11.47 8.76
N LEU A 36 6.07 -10.18 9.11
CA LEU A 36 6.37 -9.79 10.50
C LEU A 36 5.14 -9.89 11.42
N ILE A 37 3.94 -9.74 10.86
CA ILE A 37 2.68 -10.00 11.57
C ILE A 37 2.43 -11.52 11.62
N ASP A 38 2.64 -12.23 10.50
CA ASP A 38 2.44 -13.69 10.42
C ASP A 38 3.52 -14.55 11.10
N ARG A 39 4.76 -14.07 11.25
CA ARG A 39 5.79 -14.79 12.03
C ARG A 39 5.39 -14.94 13.50
N GLY A 40 4.56 -14.03 14.01
CA GLY A 40 3.92 -14.17 15.31
C GLY A 40 2.86 -15.29 15.35
N LEU A 41 2.28 -15.66 14.21
CA LEU A 41 1.25 -16.70 14.09
C LEU A 41 1.84 -18.09 13.77
N GLN A 42 2.93 -18.17 13.00
CA GLN A 42 3.55 -19.45 12.60
C GLN A 42 4.34 -20.14 13.72
N HIS A 43 4.80 -19.37 14.73
CA HIS A 43 5.48 -19.89 15.93
C HIS A 43 4.69 -19.64 17.23
N ALA A 44 3.40 -19.28 17.14
CA ALA A 44 2.55 -19.19 18.32
C ALA A 44 2.38 -20.57 18.95
N ASP A 45 2.99 -20.75 20.13
CA ASP A 45 2.70 -21.83 21.07
C ASP A 45 1.17 -22.00 21.15
N LYS A 46 0.67 -23.21 20.88
CA LYS A 46 -0.77 -23.55 20.99
C LYS A 46 -1.37 -23.26 22.39
N ARG A 47 -0.54 -22.89 23.38
CA ARG A 47 -0.91 -22.77 24.78
C ARG A 47 -1.34 -21.41 25.30
N ARG A 48 -1.39 -20.33 24.50
CA ARG A 48 -2.13 -19.10 24.89
C ARG A 48 -2.65 -18.36 23.67
N ARG A 49 -3.86 -18.72 23.25
CA ARG A 49 -4.72 -17.76 22.55
C ARG A 49 -5.51 -17.00 23.62
N ASP A 50 -4.94 -15.93 24.16
CA ASP A 50 -5.67 -15.00 25.05
C ASP A 50 -6.56 -14.03 24.25
N TRP A 51 -6.96 -14.40 23.02
CA TRP A 51 -7.81 -13.59 22.14
C TRP A 51 -9.22 -14.14 22.24
N ILE A 52 -10.13 -13.25 22.62
CA ILE A 52 -11.55 -13.55 22.75
C ILE A 52 -12.11 -13.64 21.33
N ASP A 53 -12.66 -14.80 20.98
CA ASP A 53 -13.48 -14.94 19.79
C ASP A 53 -14.79 -14.17 20.03
N VAL A 54 -14.90 -13.01 19.39
CA VAL A 54 -16.05 -12.12 19.50
C VAL A 54 -17.30 -12.70 18.86
N ASP A 55 -17.15 -13.66 17.93
CA ASP A 55 -18.24 -14.25 17.18
C ASP A 55 -18.73 -15.58 17.79
N ALA A 56 -17.99 -16.13 18.76
CA ALA A 56 -18.33 -17.40 19.43
C ALA A 56 -19.70 -17.39 20.11
N LEU A 57 -20.18 -16.23 20.56
CA LEU A 57 -21.51 -16.08 21.17
C LEU A 57 -22.65 -16.00 20.14
N ASN A 58 -22.31 -15.90 18.85
CA ASN A 58 -23.23 -15.71 17.74
C ASN A 58 -23.26 -16.92 16.78
N GLU A 59 -22.71 -18.07 17.17
CA GLU A 59 -22.73 -19.30 16.35
C GLU A 59 -24.15 -19.78 16.04
N ASP A 60 -25.07 -19.62 16.98
CA ASP A 60 -26.47 -20.06 16.84
C ASP A 60 -27.35 -19.06 16.04
N ASP A 61 -26.86 -17.83 15.80
CA ASP A 61 -27.61 -16.82 15.06
C ASP A 61 -27.29 -16.86 13.57
N THR A 62 -28.22 -17.38 12.78
CA THR A 62 -28.08 -17.47 11.31
C THR A 62 -27.94 -16.09 10.66
N GLN A 63 -28.47 -15.02 11.26
CA GLN A 63 -28.34 -13.65 10.73
C GLN A 63 -26.98 -13.02 11.03
N ALA A 64 -26.27 -13.51 12.04
CA ALA A 64 -24.93 -13.01 12.37
C ALA A 64 -23.86 -13.47 11.38
N CYS A 65 -24.14 -14.51 10.58
CA CYS A 65 -23.22 -15.03 9.55
C CYS A 65 -21.80 -15.32 10.07
N SER A 66 -21.67 -15.67 11.35
CA SER A 66 -20.40 -15.90 12.06
C SER A 66 -19.51 -16.94 11.37
N ALA A 67 -20.10 -17.94 10.73
CA ALA A 67 -19.40 -18.94 9.93
C ALA A 67 -18.56 -18.35 8.77
N TYR A 68 -18.90 -17.15 8.28
CA TYR A 68 -18.17 -16.47 7.21
C TYR A 68 -17.12 -15.48 7.73
N ALA A 69 -17.08 -15.18 9.03
CA ALA A 69 -16.16 -14.19 9.58
C ALA A 69 -14.69 -14.54 9.27
N VAL A 70 -14.28 -15.78 9.55
CA VAL A 70 -12.91 -16.25 9.28
C VAL A 70 -12.60 -16.26 7.77
N PRO A 71 -13.41 -16.87 6.89
CA PRO A 71 -13.16 -16.81 5.44
C PRO A 71 -13.12 -15.40 4.86
N ILE A 72 -14.01 -14.49 5.32
CA ILE A 72 -14.02 -13.09 4.87
C ILE A 72 -12.72 -12.40 5.31
N PHE A 73 -12.31 -12.59 6.56
CA PHE A 73 -11.07 -12.02 7.07
C PHE A 73 -9.86 -12.51 6.27
N GLU A 74 -9.72 -13.82 6.05
CA GLU A 74 -8.64 -14.40 5.26
C GLU A 74 -8.62 -13.84 3.83
N HIS A 75 -9.78 -13.78 3.17
CA HIS A 75 -9.91 -13.21 1.84
C HIS A 75 -9.49 -11.73 1.79
N LEU A 76 -10.02 -10.91 2.71
CA LEU A 76 -9.69 -9.48 2.76
C LEU A 76 -8.20 -9.27 3.05
N ARG A 77 -7.61 -10.12 3.90
CA ARG A 77 -6.19 -10.07 4.23
C ARG A 77 -5.31 -10.39 3.03
N GLU A 78 -5.60 -11.46 2.30
CA GLU A 78 -4.88 -11.78 1.05
C GLU A 78 -5.00 -10.66 0.04
N ALA A 79 -6.20 -10.11 -0.09
CA ALA A 79 -6.49 -9.09 -1.07
C ALA A 79 -5.86 -7.73 -0.73
N GLU A 80 -5.64 -7.42 0.56
CA GLU A 80 -4.84 -6.29 1.04
C GLU A 80 -3.40 -6.38 0.51
N LEU A 81 -2.77 -7.56 0.56
CA LEU A 81 -1.39 -7.77 0.09
C LEU A 81 -1.24 -7.49 -1.41
N VAL A 82 -2.26 -7.87 -2.19
CA VAL A 82 -2.26 -7.67 -3.65
C VAL A 82 -2.54 -6.21 -4.03
N ARG A 83 -3.38 -5.51 -3.26
CA ARG A 83 -3.83 -4.13 -3.58
C ARG A 83 -3.04 -3.04 -2.86
N ARG A 84 -1.89 -3.36 -2.28
CA ARG A 84 -1.08 -2.39 -1.54
C ARG A 84 -0.30 -1.45 -2.48
N PRO A 85 -0.35 -0.13 -2.27
CA PRO A 85 0.54 0.79 -2.99
C PRO A 85 1.99 0.67 -2.51
N ASN A 86 2.93 1.04 -3.38
CA ASN A 86 4.36 1.03 -3.03
C ASN A 86 4.68 2.20 -2.08
N ALA A 87 5.07 1.92 -0.84
CA ALA A 87 5.31 2.95 0.17
C ALA A 87 6.38 4.00 -0.21
N LEU A 88 7.31 3.66 -1.11
CA LEU A 88 8.39 4.57 -1.55
C LEU A 88 8.14 5.19 -2.93
N TYR A 89 6.93 5.08 -3.48
CA TYR A 89 6.65 5.67 -4.80
C TYR A 89 6.90 7.20 -4.86
N PRO A 90 6.62 8.00 -3.81
CA PRO A 90 6.81 9.45 -3.90
C PRO A 90 8.27 9.86 -4.05
N GLU A 91 9.20 9.13 -3.43
CA GLU A 91 10.63 9.46 -3.41
C GLU A 91 11.43 8.74 -4.50
N ALA A 92 11.06 7.49 -4.82
CA ALA A 92 11.84 6.64 -5.71
C ALA A 92 11.31 6.63 -7.15
N PHE A 93 10.03 6.94 -7.36
CA PHE A 93 9.37 6.76 -8.66
C PHE A 93 8.79 8.04 -9.25
N GLN A 94 8.26 8.94 -8.42
CA GLN A 94 7.72 10.23 -8.87
C GLN A 94 8.80 11.31 -8.93
N THR A 95 8.88 12.02 -10.06
CA THR A 95 9.85 13.12 -10.25
C THR A 95 9.24 14.50 -9.99
N ASP A 96 7.93 14.66 -10.18
CA ASP A 96 7.24 15.96 -10.13
C ASP A 96 6.10 16.03 -9.10
N VAL A 97 5.78 14.91 -8.44
CA VAL A 97 4.77 14.82 -7.38
C VAL A 97 5.45 14.36 -6.10
N ASN A 98 5.16 15.01 -4.98
CA ASN A 98 5.69 14.65 -3.66
C ASN A 98 4.55 14.38 -2.65
N ALA A 99 4.92 13.84 -1.47
CA ALA A 99 3.97 13.50 -0.42
C ALA A 99 3.12 14.70 0.07
N LYS A 100 3.68 15.93 0.03
CA LYS A 100 2.93 17.14 0.42
C LYS A 100 1.85 17.48 -0.60
N MET A 101 2.14 17.36 -1.91
CA MET A 101 1.14 17.55 -2.96
C MET A 101 0.02 16.52 -2.87
N ARG A 102 0.36 15.26 -2.57
CA ARG A 102 -0.63 14.21 -2.27
C ARG A 102 -1.50 14.59 -1.08
N ALA A 103 -0.92 15.08 0.03
CA ALA A 103 -1.69 15.49 1.19
C ALA A 103 -2.70 16.61 0.86
N ILE A 104 -2.27 17.63 0.11
CA ILE A 104 -3.14 18.72 -0.35
C ILE A 104 -4.26 18.18 -1.26
N LEU A 105 -3.95 17.24 -2.16
CA LEU A 105 -4.98 16.60 -2.99
C LEU A 105 -6.02 15.87 -2.14
N VAL A 106 -5.58 15.05 -1.18
CA VAL A 106 -6.49 14.24 -0.34
C VAL A 106 -7.35 15.13 0.54
N ASP A 107 -6.78 16.19 1.12
CA ASP A 107 -7.51 17.20 1.91
C ASP A 107 -8.65 17.81 1.07
N TRP A 108 -8.34 18.25 -0.15
CA TRP A 108 -9.35 18.75 -1.08
C TRP A 108 -10.39 17.70 -1.47
N LEU A 109 -10.00 16.42 -1.64
CA LEU A 109 -10.95 15.34 -1.92
C LEU A 109 -11.90 15.07 -0.73
N VAL A 110 -11.51 15.36 0.51
CA VAL A 110 -12.42 15.28 1.66
C VAL A 110 -13.53 16.32 1.52
N GLU A 111 -13.20 17.56 1.17
CA GLU A 111 -14.18 18.61 0.92
C GLU A 111 -15.15 18.23 -0.21
N VAL A 112 -14.64 17.65 -1.30
CA VAL A 112 -15.46 17.16 -2.41
C VAL A 112 -16.39 16.03 -1.95
N ALA A 113 -15.89 15.06 -1.19
CA ALA A 113 -16.70 13.98 -0.69
C ALA A 113 -17.83 14.48 0.24
N GLU A 114 -17.56 15.48 1.08
CA GLU A 114 -18.56 16.10 1.94
C GLU A 114 -19.63 16.86 1.14
N GLU A 115 -19.23 17.65 0.14
CA GLU A 115 -20.15 18.42 -0.70
C GLU A 115 -21.13 17.50 -1.47
N TYR A 116 -20.63 16.39 -2.01
CA TYR A 116 -21.43 15.40 -2.73
C TYR A 116 -22.05 14.32 -1.82
N LYS A 117 -21.78 14.37 -0.51
CA LYS A 117 -22.26 13.41 0.50
C LYS A 117 -21.90 11.96 0.17
N LEU A 118 -20.72 11.76 -0.38
CA LEU A 118 -20.18 10.43 -0.67
C LEU A 118 -19.89 9.69 0.65
N CYS A 119 -20.02 8.37 0.63
CA CYS A 119 -19.64 7.57 1.79
C CYS A 119 -18.11 7.58 2.00
N ALA A 120 -17.68 7.29 3.23
CA ALA A 120 -16.27 7.24 3.57
C ALA A 120 -15.51 6.16 2.78
N ASP A 121 -16.18 5.05 2.46
CA ASP A 121 -15.60 3.94 1.69
C ASP A 121 -15.23 4.39 0.27
N THR A 122 -16.07 5.20 -0.39
CA THR A 122 -15.75 5.86 -1.66
C THR A 122 -14.45 6.68 -1.56
N LEU A 123 -14.30 7.49 -0.51
CA LEU A 123 -13.09 8.30 -0.30
C LEU A 123 -11.85 7.42 -0.07
N TYR A 124 -11.92 6.41 0.79
CA TYR A 124 -10.79 5.52 1.05
C TYR A 124 -10.38 4.73 -0.19
N LEU A 125 -11.35 4.27 -0.97
CA LEU A 125 -11.11 3.58 -2.23
C LEU A 125 -10.47 4.51 -3.27
N SER A 126 -10.91 5.76 -3.34
CA SER A 126 -10.32 6.80 -4.17
C SER A 126 -8.83 7.00 -3.86
N VAL A 127 -8.49 7.13 -2.58
CA VAL A 127 -7.10 7.27 -2.12
C VAL A 127 -6.28 6.01 -2.45
N ASN A 128 -6.84 4.82 -2.25
CA ASN A 128 -6.18 3.57 -2.65
C ASN A 128 -5.85 3.54 -4.15
N TYR A 129 -6.79 3.97 -5.00
CA TYR A 129 -6.57 4.04 -6.45
C TYR A 129 -5.51 5.06 -6.84
N ILE A 130 -5.51 6.25 -6.22
CA ILE A 130 -4.50 7.28 -6.46
C ILE A 130 -3.11 6.74 -6.14
N ASP A 131 -2.91 6.17 -4.94
CA ASP A 131 -1.60 5.71 -4.50
C ASP A 131 -1.07 4.55 -5.35
N ARG A 132 -1.95 3.63 -5.78
CA ARG A 132 -1.58 2.53 -6.68
C ARG A 132 -1.25 3.03 -8.07
N PHE A 133 -2.01 3.99 -8.59
CA PHE A 133 -1.73 4.59 -9.91
C PHE A 133 -0.38 5.32 -9.89
N LEU A 134 -0.12 6.14 -8.86
CA LEU A 134 1.15 6.82 -8.68
C LEU A 134 2.32 5.86 -8.38
N SER A 135 2.05 4.63 -7.95
CA SER A 135 3.08 3.61 -7.78
C SER A 135 3.62 3.03 -9.10
N ILE A 136 2.87 3.18 -10.20
CA ILE A 136 3.21 2.55 -11.50
C ILE A 136 3.26 3.53 -12.66
N HIS A 137 2.70 4.74 -12.53
CA HIS A 137 2.73 5.77 -13.57
C HIS A 137 3.28 7.11 -13.06
N PRO A 138 4.33 7.68 -13.69
CA PRO A 138 4.80 9.02 -13.37
C PRO A 138 3.78 10.05 -13.83
N VAL A 139 3.44 11.00 -12.96
CA VAL A 139 2.41 12.03 -13.22
C VAL A 139 3.02 13.42 -13.05
N GLN A 140 2.65 14.34 -13.93
CA GLN A 140 2.99 15.76 -13.77
C GLN A 140 2.04 16.40 -12.76
N ARG A 141 2.54 17.34 -11.95
CA ARG A 141 1.75 18.01 -10.91
C ARG A 141 0.47 18.67 -11.44
N SER A 142 0.48 19.13 -12.70
CA SER A 142 -0.66 19.76 -13.38
C SER A 142 -1.83 18.78 -13.60
N ASN A 143 -1.53 17.48 -13.71
CA ASN A 143 -2.52 16.43 -13.93
C ASN A 143 -2.93 15.72 -12.63
N LEU A 144 -2.34 16.09 -11.49
CA LEU A 144 -2.58 15.39 -10.22
C LEU A 144 -4.04 15.49 -9.77
N GLN A 145 -4.67 16.66 -9.92
CA GLN A 145 -6.10 16.83 -9.63
C GLN A 145 -7.00 16.04 -10.57
N LEU A 146 -6.64 15.95 -11.85
CA LEU A 146 -7.36 15.14 -12.83
C LEU A 146 -7.32 13.66 -12.44
N VAL A 147 -6.16 13.15 -12.04
CA VAL A 147 -6.02 11.78 -11.52
C VAL A 147 -6.89 11.60 -10.27
N GLY A 148 -6.86 12.54 -9.33
CA GLY A 148 -7.66 12.49 -8.11
C GLY A 148 -9.17 12.36 -8.39
N ILE A 149 -9.72 13.24 -9.22
CA ILE A 149 -11.15 13.21 -9.58
C ILE A 149 -11.50 11.99 -10.43
N ALA A 150 -10.62 11.55 -11.34
CA ALA A 150 -10.85 10.33 -12.11
C ALA A 150 -10.92 9.09 -11.19
N CYS A 151 -10.02 8.98 -10.22
CA CYS A 151 -10.05 7.91 -9.22
C CYS A 151 -11.31 7.98 -8.34
N MET A 152 -11.71 9.18 -7.90
CA MET A 152 -12.93 9.37 -7.13
C MET A 152 -14.17 8.99 -7.93
N TRP A 153 -14.26 9.40 -9.18
CA TRP A 153 -15.38 9.02 -10.06
C TRP A 153 -15.47 7.50 -10.27
N ILE A 154 -14.33 6.80 -10.38
CA ILE A 154 -14.32 5.33 -10.45
C ILE A 154 -14.79 4.72 -9.13
N ALA A 155 -14.34 5.25 -7.98
CA ALA A 155 -14.75 4.78 -6.66
C ALA A 155 -16.25 5.02 -6.41
N SER A 156 -16.78 6.18 -6.78
CA SER A 156 -18.21 6.50 -6.63
C SER A 156 -19.07 5.52 -7.41
N LYS A 157 -18.70 5.17 -8.64
CA LYS A 157 -19.41 4.14 -9.42
C LYS A 157 -19.39 2.75 -8.80
N TYR A 158 -18.38 2.48 -7.98
CA TYR A 158 -18.21 1.18 -7.34
C TYR A 158 -19.06 1.07 -6.07
N GLU A 159 -19.10 2.13 -5.27
CA GLU A 159 -19.66 2.09 -3.91
C GLU A 159 -21.01 2.80 -3.77
N GLU A 160 -21.26 3.88 -4.53
CA GLU A 160 -22.49 4.65 -4.42
C GLU A 160 -23.64 4.01 -5.20
N ILE A 161 -24.85 4.06 -4.62
CA ILE A 161 -26.08 3.64 -5.30
C ILE A 161 -26.38 4.58 -6.48
N TYR A 162 -26.14 5.88 -6.26
CA TYR A 162 -26.35 6.95 -7.25
C TYR A 162 -25.09 7.81 -7.33
N PRO A 163 -24.14 7.45 -8.22
CA PRO A 163 -22.86 8.13 -8.38
C PRO A 163 -22.95 9.46 -9.13
#